data_AF-A0A7Y5CU42-F1
#
_entry.id   AF-A0A7Y5CU42-F1
#
_cell.length_a   1.000
_cell.length_b   1.000
_cell.length_c   1.000
_cell.angle_alpha   90.00
_cell.angle_beta   90.00
_cell.angle_gamma   90.00
#
_symmetry.space_group_name_H-M   'P 1'
#
loop_
_entity.id
_entity.type
_entity.pdbx_description
1 polymer ?
#
loop_
_entity_poly.entity_id
_entity_poly.type
_entity_poly.pdbx_seq_one_letter_code
_entity_poly.pdbx_strand_id
1 'polypeptide(L)'
;MNHYRLAVLLVEFPDTPASYAPADFEQMLFSEGYTYVSPAPGEPAFGSLRDYYLAMSNGMLSVTGQAFNWVQADSNKSYYERHGNLRFEAINKSGVSLADFDGYVVIYAGTVGPSGSNLWPQAFSTGGKLHYVMSEKWLSRYEFAPIGVHCHEFGHLLGLPDFQLAGRGPVVHDEHGKLRQWFS
;
A
#
# COMPACT_ATOMS: atom_id res chain seq x y z
N MET A 1 -20.43 3.48 11.67
CA MET A 1 -19.43 3.48 10.60
C MET A 1 -18.08 3.46 11.27
N ASN A 2 -17.27 2.46 11.00
CA ASN A 2 -15.91 2.37 11.53
C ASN A 2 -14.98 3.18 10.64
N HIS A 3 -14.11 3.97 11.27
CA HIS A 3 -13.09 4.75 10.58
C HIS A 3 -11.73 4.15 10.90
N TYR A 4 -10.95 3.85 9.87
CA TYR A 4 -9.57 3.40 10.01
C TYR A 4 -8.64 4.47 9.47
N ARG A 5 -7.77 5.01 10.33
CA ARG A 5 -6.77 6.03 9.99
C ARG A 5 -5.43 5.36 9.67
N LEU A 6 -4.99 5.47 8.43
CA LEU A 6 -3.74 4.90 7.92
C LEU A 6 -2.70 6.00 7.67
N ALA A 7 -1.55 5.94 8.32
CA ALA A 7 -0.41 6.82 8.00
C ALA A 7 0.37 6.25 6.81
N VAL A 8 0.81 7.11 5.88
CA VAL A 8 1.65 6.71 4.74
C VAL A 8 3.04 7.31 4.89
N LEU A 9 4.01 6.48 5.29
CA LEU A 9 5.41 6.86 5.46
C LEU A 9 6.18 6.56 4.18
N LEU A 10 6.83 7.56 3.60
CA LEU A 10 7.52 7.43 2.32
C LEU A 10 9.03 7.41 2.53
N VAL A 11 9.73 6.43 1.94
CA VAL A 11 11.19 6.28 2.12
C VAL A 11 11.92 6.10 0.80
N GLU A 12 12.83 7.01 0.48
CA GLU A 12 13.73 6.87 -0.66
C GLU A 12 15.11 6.37 -0.22
N PHE A 13 15.89 5.84 -1.15
CA PHE A 13 17.21 5.28 -0.87
C PHE A 13 18.30 6.15 -1.52
N PRO A 14 19.53 6.16 -0.98
CA PRO A 14 20.64 6.89 -1.59
C PRO A 14 20.91 6.52 -3.06
N ASP A 15 20.62 5.28 -3.45
CA ASP A 15 20.77 4.76 -4.81
C ASP A 15 19.46 4.65 -5.60
N THR A 16 18.32 5.06 -5.02
CA THR A 16 17.00 4.94 -5.65
C THR A 16 16.11 6.09 -5.16
N PRO A 17 16.09 7.22 -5.89
CA PRO A 17 15.28 8.38 -5.55
C PRO A 17 13.79 8.15 -5.82
N ALA A 18 12.94 8.87 -5.10
CA ALA A 18 11.49 8.85 -5.30
C ALA A 18 11.06 9.39 -6.68
N SER A 19 9.98 8.84 -7.22
CA SER A 19 9.40 9.28 -8.51
C SER A 19 8.08 10.05 -8.36
N TYR A 20 7.39 9.91 -7.23
CA TYR A 20 6.03 10.43 -7.03
C TYR A 20 5.91 11.33 -5.82
N ALA A 21 4.92 12.22 -5.84
CA ALA A 21 4.62 13.09 -4.73
C ALA A 21 3.78 12.37 -3.66
N PRO A 22 3.84 12.78 -2.39
CA PRO A 22 2.94 12.27 -1.35
C PRO A 22 1.46 12.30 -1.74
N ALA A 23 1.03 13.37 -2.42
CA ALA A 23 -0.34 13.53 -2.90
C ALA A 23 -0.78 12.45 -3.90
N ASP A 24 0.13 11.82 -4.64
CA ASP A 24 -0.21 10.72 -5.55
C ASP A 24 -0.66 9.48 -4.76
N PHE A 25 0.00 9.20 -3.64
CA PHE A 25 -0.38 8.11 -2.73
C PHE A 25 -1.66 8.44 -1.95
N GLU A 26 -1.87 9.69 -1.54
CA GLU A 26 -3.14 10.09 -0.90
C GLU A 26 -4.32 9.93 -1.85
N GLN A 27 -4.16 10.33 -3.11
CA GLN A 27 -5.17 10.12 -4.15
C GLN A 27 -5.43 8.63 -4.36
N MET A 28 -4.37 7.81 -4.48
CA MET A 28 -4.52 6.36 -4.63
C MET A 28 -5.27 5.72 -3.44
N LEU A 29 -5.03 6.17 -2.21
CA LEU A 29 -5.48 5.46 -1.01
C LEU A 29 -6.80 6.02 -0.43
N PHE A 30 -7.07 7.33 -0.52
CA PHE A 30 -8.08 7.97 0.31
C PHE A 30 -9.14 8.81 -0.42
N SER A 31 -9.03 8.99 -1.75
CA SER A 31 -10.01 9.75 -2.53
C SER A 31 -11.39 9.08 -2.54
N GLU A 32 -12.45 9.87 -2.78
CA GLU A 32 -13.83 9.40 -2.91
C GLU A 32 -14.29 9.41 -4.38
N GLY A 33 -15.03 8.38 -4.80
CA GLY A 33 -15.72 8.35 -6.10
C GLY A 33 -14.75 8.45 -7.28
N TYR A 34 -13.53 7.96 -7.10
CA TYR A 34 -12.39 8.41 -7.86
C TYR A 34 -12.09 7.45 -9.02
N THR A 35 -12.21 7.95 -10.25
CA THR A 35 -11.56 7.36 -11.42
C THR A 35 -10.10 7.80 -11.40
N TYR A 36 -9.23 6.96 -10.87
CA TYR A 36 -7.81 7.21 -10.92
C TYR A 36 -7.30 6.95 -12.34
N VAL A 37 -6.55 7.90 -12.87
CA VAL A 37 -5.67 7.63 -14.00
C VAL A 37 -4.30 7.44 -13.37
N SER A 38 -3.70 6.26 -13.54
CA SER A 38 -2.32 6.04 -13.08
C SER A 38 -1.43 7.19 -13.56
N PRO A 39 -0.62 7.83 -12.70
CA PRO A 39 0.27 8.92 -13.07
C PRO A 39 1.32 8.47 -14.10
N ALA A 40 1.39 7.17 -14.43
CA ALA A 40 2.16 6.65 -15.54
C ALA A 40 1.49 5.44 -16.25
N PRO A 41 1.56 5.32 -17.58
CA PRO A 41 1.16 6.30 -18.59
C PRO A 41 -0.34 6.14 -18.90
N GLY A 42 -1.22 6.77 -18.11
CA GLY A 42 -2.62 6.95 -18.50
C GLY A 42 -3.52 5.71 -18.40
N GLU A 43 -3.08 4.62 -17.75
CA GLU A 43 -3.95 3.46 -17.52
C GLU A 43 -5.07 3.84 -16.54
N PRO A 44 -6.36 3.64 -16.92
CA PRO A 44 -7.46 3.87 -16.00
C PRO A 44 -7.43 2.79 -14.92
N ALA A 45 -7.28 3.18 -13.67
CA ALA A 45 -7.58 2.33 -12.52
C ALA A 45 -8.79 2.90 -11.79
N PHE A 46 -9.72 2.04 -11.40
CA PHE A 46 -11.00 2.47 -10.85
C PHE A 46 -10.97 2.34 -9.33
N GLY A 47 -11.22 3.45 -8.63
CA GLY A 47 -11.34 3.50 -7.17
C GLY A 47 -10.02 3.69 -6.42
N SER A 48 -10.16 4.02 -5.14
CA SER A 48 -9.09 4.07 -4.14
C SER A 48 -9.18 2.89 -3.16
N LEU A 49 -8.18 2.74 -2.27
CA LEU A 49 -8.28 1.81 -1.13
C LEU A 49 -9.54 2.08 -0.31
N ARG A 50 -9.85 3.36 -0.08
CA ARG A 50 -11.08 3.80 0.59
C ARG A 50 -12.33 3.36 -0.16
N ASP A 51 -12.44 3.63 -1.46
CA ASP A 51 -13.61 3.25 -2.26
C ASP A 51 -13.82 1.72 -2.24
N TYR A 52 -12.72 0.96 -2.37
CA TYR A 52 -12.76 -0.51 -2.31
C TYR A 52 -13.34 -0.99 -0.97
N TYR A 53 -12.79 -0.54 0.16
CA TYR A 53 -13.27 -0.99 1.47
C TYR A 53 -14.65 -0.44 1.83
N LEU A 54 -15.00 0.75 1.39
CA LEU A 54 -16.35 1.30 1.56
C LEU A 54 -17.37 0.46 0.81
N ALA A 55 -17.09 0.06 -0.43
CA ALA A 55 -17.96 -0.82 -1.22
C ALA A 55 -18.04 -2.23 -0.62
N MET A 56 -16.89 -2.87 -0.35
CA MET A 56 -16.83 -4.24 0.16
C MET A 56 -17.45 -4.42 1.55
N SER A 57 -17.47 -3.35 2.35
CA SER A 57 -18.09 -3.34 3.67
C SER A 57 -19.53 -2.85 3.68
N ASN A 58 -20.14 -2.59 2.52
CA ASN A 58 -21.47 -1.98 2.41
C ASN A 58 -21.60 -0.69 3.24
N GLY A 59 -20.59 0.18 3.16
CA GLY A 59 -20.53 1.45 3.88
C GLY A 59 -20.14 1.35 5.36
N MET A 60 -19.77 0.18 5.87
CA MET A 60 -19.46 -0.01 7.29
C MET A 60 -18.03 0.39 7.67
N LEU A 61 -17.09 0.37 6.72
CA LEU A 61 -15.68 0.72 6.90
C LEU A 61 -15.28 1.83 5.93
N SER A 62 -14.74 2.92 6.47
CA SER A 62 -14.11 4.00 5.70
C SER A 62 -12.64 4.12 6.10
N VAL A 63 -11.75 4.04 5.13
CA VAL A 63 -10.30 4.21 5.34
C VAL A 63 -9.91 5.64 4.97
N THR A 64 -9.22 6.34 5.87
CA THR A 64 -8.71 7.70 5.65
C THR A 64 -7.27 7.79 6.11
N GLY A 65 -6.58 8.88 5.78
CA GLY A 65 -5.18 9.02 6.16
C GLY A 65 -4.52 10.23 5.54
N GLN A 66 -3.19 10.26 5.64
CA GLN A 66 -2.34 11.25 4.98
C GLN A 66 -0.99 10.62 4.63
N ALA A 67 -0.36 11.14 3.59
CA ALA A 67 1.00 10.82 3.20
C ALA A 67 1.96 11.91 3.63
N PHE A 68 3.06 11.48 4.24
CA PHE A 68 4.09 12.36 4.74
C PHE A 68 5.21 12.51 3.71
N ASN A 69 6.07 13.50 3.92
CA ASN A 69 7.21 13.75 3.04
C ASN A 69 8.14 12.54 2.97
N TRP A 70 8.76 12.37 1.81
CA TRP A 70 9.86 11.43 1.63
C TRP A 70 10.98 11.69 2.62
N VAL A 71 11.51 10.62 3.20
CA VAL A 71 12.75 10.63 3.98
C VAL A 71 13.76 9.70 3.36
N GLN A 72 15.04 10.07 3.44
CA GLN A 72 16.11 9.25 2.89
C GLN A 72 16.59 8.20 3.90
N ALA A 73 16.56 6.93 3.50
CA ALA A 73 17.12 5.80 4.25
C ALA A 73 18.64 5.92 4.44
N ASP A 74 19.17 5.24 5.46
CA ASP A 74 20.61 5.28 5.75
C ASP A 74 21.44 4.41 4.79
N SER A 75 20.84 3.40 4.19
CA SER A 75 21.50 2.45 3.30
C SER A 75 20.81 2.35 1.93
N ASN A 76 21.51 1.75 0.97
CA ASN A 76 20.97 1.46 -0.36
C ASN A 76 19.82 0.45 -0.31
N LYS A 77 18.94 0.46 -1.32
CA LYS A 77 17.77 -0.43 -1.40
C LYS A 77 18.11 -1.91 -1.16
N SER A 78 19.20 -2.40 -1.75
CA SER A 78 19.63 -3.80 -1.62
C SER A 78 19.98 -4.21 -0.19
N TYR A 79 20.36 -3.27 0.68
CA TYR A 79 20.56 -3.56 2.10
C TYR A 79 19.25 -3.99 2.74
N TYR A 80 18.17 -3.24 2.51
CA TYR A 80 16.86 -3.53 3.11
C TYR A 80 16.14 -4.71 2.47
N GLU A 81 16.47 -5.10 1.25
CA GLU A 81 16.01 -6.38 0.69
C GLU A 81 16.47 -7.56 1.57
N ARG A 82 17.70 -7.47 2.11
CA ARG A 82 18.29 -8.46 3.02
C ARG A 82 17.96 -8.22 4.50
N HIS A 83 17.65 -6.98 4.89
CA HIS A 83 17.40 -6.59 6.28
C HIS A 83 16.04 -5.92 6.43
N GLY A 84 15.14 -6.51 7.20
CA GLY A 84 13.78 -5.98 7.39
C GLY A 84 13.67 -4.74 8.29
N ASN A 85 14.73 -3.95 8.48
CA ASN A 85 14.70 -2.84 9.42
C ASN A 85 14.18 -1.50 8.83
N LEU A 86 13.84 -1.43 7.53
CA LEU A 86 13.38 -0.19 6.89
C LEU A 86 12.20 0.48 7.63
N ARG A 87 11.26 -0.32 8.13
CA ARG A 87 10.09 0.16 8.87
C ARG A 87 10.43 0.94 10.14
N PHE A 88 11.53 0.59 10.83
CA PHE A 88 11.98 1.31 12.02
C PHE A 88 12.61 2.66 11.63
N GLU A 89 13.38 2.67 10.54
CA GLU A 89 13.95 3.90 10.01
C GLU A 89 12.88 4.86 9.49
N ALA A 90 11.85 4.35 8.81
CA ALA A 90 10.73 5.14 8.33
C ALA A 90 10.05 5.92 9.48
N ILE A 91 9.77 5.23 10.60
CA ILE A 91 9.20 5.85 11.79
C ILE A 91 10.14 6.91 12.36
N ASN A 92 11.41 6.55 12.59
CA ASN A 92 12.37 7.44 13.24
C ASN A 92 12.66 8.69 12.40
N LYS A 93 12.85 8.53 11.09
CA LYS A 93 13.25 9.63 10.19
C LYS A 93 12.08 10.53 9.80
N SER A 94 10.87 9.99 9.70
CA SER A 94 9.69 10.81 9.39
C SER A 94 9.35 11.82 10.50
N GLY A 95 9.70 11.50 11.76
CA GLY A 95 9.31 12.30 12.92
C GLY A 95 7.80 12.29 13.20
N VAL A 96 7.05 11.42 12.53
CA VAL A 96 5.59 11.36 12.61
C VAL A 96 5.17 10.62 13.88
N SER A 97 4.29 11.25 14.67
CA SER A 97 3.58 10.55 15.73
C SER A 97 2.50 9.64 15.12
N LEU A 98 2.58 8.34 15.42
CA LEU A 98 1.60 7.35 14.96
C LEU A 98 0.43 7.15 15.94
N ALA A 99 0.34 7.95 17.01
CA ALA A 99 -0.67 7.76 18.06
C ALA A 99 -2.11 7.87 17.52
N ASP A 100 -2.34 8.79 16.59
CA ASP A 100 -3.66 9.06 16.00
C ASP A 100 -3.98 8.19 14.78
N PHE A 101 -3.20 7.12 14.55
CA PHE A 101 -3.36 6.21 13.43
C PHE A 101 -3.55 4.78 13.90
N ASP A 102 -4.52 4.08 13.33
CA ASP A 102 -4.80 2.68 13.62
C ASP A 102 -3.71 1.76 13.07
N GLY A 103 -3.11 2.15 11.94
CA GLY A 103 -1.94 1.51 11.37
C GLY A 103 -1.18 2.42 10.41
N TYR A 104 -0.17 1.88 9.75
CA TYR A 104 0.60 2.62 8.75
C TYR A 104 1.03 1.75 7.58
N VAL A 105 1.44 2.39 6.49
CA VAL A 105 2.16 1.76 5.38
C VAL A 105 3.51 2.45 5.23
N VAL A 106 4.54 1.66 4.93
CA VAL A 106 5.83 2.18 4.47
C VAL A 106 5.91 1.96 2.97
N ILE A 107 5.84 3.03 2.20
CA ILE A 107 6.03 2.98 0.74
C ILE A 107 7.46 3.41 0.42
N TYR A 108 8.21 2.57 -0.29
CA TYR A 108 9.60 2.85 -0.63
C TYR A 108 9.83 3.14 -2.11
N ALA A 109 10.87 3.90 -2.41
CA ALA A 109 11.21 4.32 -3.76
C ALA A 109 11.70 3.17 -4.66
N GLY A 110 11.42 3.26 -5.95
CA GLY A 110 11.79 2.25 -6.94
C GLY A 110 10.87 1.03 -6.99
N THR A 111 11.31 0.02 -7.74
CA THR A 111 10.52 -1.19 -8.04
C THR A 111 10.49 -2.16 -6.85
N VAL A 112 9.43 -2.96 -6.81
CA VAL A 112 9.25 -4.03 -5.82
C VAL A 112 10.53 -4.87 -5.62
N GLY A 113 10.86 -5.17 -4.37
CA GLY A 113 11.94 -6.08 -4.03
C GLY A 113 11.68 -7.51 -4.56
N PRO A 114 12.70 -8.37 -4.63
CA PRO A 114 12.51 -9.76 -5.06
C PRO A 114 11.53 -10.52 -4.15
N SER A 115 10.82 -11.50 -4.72
CA SER A 115 9.95 -12.40 -3.95
C SER A 115 10.73 -13.06 -2.79
N GLY A 116 10.15 -13.00 -1.59
CA GLY A 116 10.78 -13.50 -0.35
C GLY A 116 11.79 -12.55 0.29
N SER A 117 12.08 -11.39 -0.28
CA SER A 117 12.88 -10.35 0.36
C SER A 117 12.09 -9.58 1.42
N ASN A 118 12.78 -8.82 2.28
CA ASN A 118 12.10 -7.97 3.26
C ASN A 118 11.44 -6.73 2.64
N LEU A 119 11.68 -6.47 1.35
CA LEU A 119 10.97 -5.44 0.58
C LEU A 119 9.86 -6.03 -0.28
N TRP A 120 9.65 -7.35 -0.30
CA TRP A 120 8.43 -7.92 -0.84
C TRP A 120 7.23 -7.45 0.00
N PRO A 121 6.10 -7.07 -0.62
CA PRO A 121 4.91 -6.65 0.12
C PRO A 121 4.52 -7.70 1.14
N GLN A 122 4.29 -7.22 2.36
CA GLN A 122 3.89 -8.04 3.49
C GLN A 122 3.43 -7.14 4.65
N ALA A 123 2.50 -7.67 5.43
CA ALA A 123 2.04 -7.07 6.68
C ALA A 123 2.82 -7.55 7.89
N PHE A 124 2.91 -6.69 8.90
CA PHE A 124 3.69 -6.86 10.11
C PHE A 124 2.98 -6.23 11.32
N SER A 125 3.48 -6.55 12.52
CA SER A 125 3.22 -5.80 13.74
C SER A 125 4.54 -5.37 14.38
N THR A 126 4.73 -4.07 14.58
CA THR A 126 5.91 -3.50 15.23
C THR A 126 5.45 -2.72 16.45
N GLY A 127 5.90 -3.11 17.64
CA GLY A 127 5.48 -2.47 18.89
C GLY A 127 3.96 -2.48 19.10
N GLY A 128 3.27 -3.51 18.58
CA GLY A 128 1.81 -3.63 18.62
C GLY A 128 1.06 -2.84 17.56
N LYS A 129 1.74 -2.07 16.70
CA LYS A 129 1.10 -1.31 15.61
C LYS A 129 1.17 -2.08 14.28
N LEU A 130 0.00 -2.30 13.69
CA LEU A 130 -0.18 -3.02 12.45
C LEU A 130 0.22 -2.14 11.25
N HIS A 131 0.95 -2.73 10.30
CA HIS A 131 1.43 -2.03 9.12
C HIS A 131 1.85 -2.98 8.02
N TYR A 132 2.10 -2.45 6.83
CA TYR A 132 2.69 -3.20 5.72
C TYR A 132 3.73 -2.38 4.97
N VAL A 133 4.52 -3.04 4.14
CA VAL A 133 5.51 -2.42 3.24
C VAL A 133 5.06 -2.55 1.79
N MET A 134 5.34 -1.54 0.97
CA MET A 134 5.01 -1.52 -0.46
C MET A 134 6.03 -0.69 -1.24
N SER A 135 6.19 -0.95 -2.53
CA SER A 135 6.99 -0.12 -3.43
C SER A 135 6.15 0.94 -4.13
N GLU A 136 6.73 2.09 -4.50
CA GLU A 136 6.05 3.08 -5.34
C GLU A 136 5.81 2.56 -6.78
N LYS A 137 6.67 1.65 -7.26
CA LYS A 137 6.61 1.04 -8.60
C LYS A 137 6.35 -0.45 -8.49
N TRP A 138 5.53 -1.01 -9.38
CA TRP A 138 5.27 -2.45 -9.42
C TRP A 138 5.96 -3.12 -10.61
N LEU A 139 6.99 -3.92 -10.30
CA LEU A 139 7.85 -4.57 -11.30
C LEU A 139 8.40 -3.53 -12.31
N SER A 140 8.98 -3.99 -13.42
CA SER A 140 9.39 -3.09 -14.52
C SER A 140 8.22 -2.71 -15.44
N ARG A 141 6.98 -3.11 -15.09
CA ARG A 141 5.80 -2.97 -15.95
C ARG A 141 4.95 -1.78 -15.55
N TYR A 142 4.79 -1.53 -14.25
CA TYR A 142 3.94 -0.47 -13.74
C TYR A 142 4.81 0.57 -13.06
N GLU A 143 4.89 1.71 -13.72
CA GLU A 143 5.61 2.87 -13.21
C GLU A 143 4.97 3.42 -11.93
N PHE A 144 3.67 3.20 -11.67
CA PHE A 144 3.06 3.44 -10.36
C PHE A 144 2.36 2.17 -9.90
N ALA A 145 2.58 1.78 -8.65
CA ALA A 145 2.06 0.53 -8.13
C ALA A 145 0.51 0.51 -8.10
N PRO A 146 -0.13 -0.57 -8.56
CA PRO A 146 -1.59 -0.65 -8.58
C PRO A 146 -2.16 -0.82 -7.17
N ILE A 147 -3.38 -0.29 -6.95
CA ILE A 147 -4.10 -0.33 -5.66
C ILE A 147 -4.32 -1.75 -5.12
N GLY A 148 -4.36 -2.76 -6.00
CA GLY A 148 -4.72 -4.12 -5.62
C GLY A 148 -3.80 -4.72 -4.55
N VAL A 149 -2.49 -4.46 -4.63
CA VAL A 149 -1.53 -4.94 -3.62
C VAL A 149 -1.76 -4.21 -2.30
N HIS A 150 -2.02 -2.90 -2.33
CA HIS A 150 -2.40 -2.16 -1.13
C HIS A 150 -3.67 -2.73 -0.47
N CYS A 151 -4.70 -3.06 -1.26
CA CYS A 151 -5.93 -3.68 -0.75
C CYS A 151 -5.65 -5.04 -0.11
N HIS A 152 -4.82 -5.87 -0.74
CA HIS A 152 -4.43 -7.17 -0.21
C HIS A 152 -3.73 -7.04 1.16
N GLU A 153 -2.66 -6.22 1.22
CA GLU A 153 -1.87 -6.05 2.44
C GLU A 153 -2.66 -5.36 3.56
N PHE A 154 -3.51 -4.39 3.21
CA PHE A 154 -4.40 -3.75 4.19
C PHE A 154 -5.39 -4.75 4.79
N GLY A 155 -5.85 -5.74 4.02
CA GLY A 155 -6.72 -6.81 4.52
C GLY A 155 -6.11 -7.58 5.69
N HIS A 156 -4.79 -7.78 5.69
CA HIS A 156 -4.10 -8.38 6.82
C HIS A 156 -4.14 -7.52 8.08
N LEU A 157 -4.16 -6.18 7.94
CA LEU A 157 -4.31 -5.29 9.11
C LEU A 157 -5.71 -5.41 9.74
N LEU A 158 -6.69 -5.87 8.97
CA LEU A 158 -8.04 -6.20 9.45
C LEU A 158 -8.15 -7.64 9.99
N GLY A 159 -7.05 -8.40 9.99
CA GLY A 159 -7.01 -9.78 10.47
C GLY A 159 -7.41 -10.85 9.43
N LEU A 160 -7.47 -10.49 8.14
CA LEU A 160 -7.75 -11.46 7.07
C LEU A 160 -6.46 -12.23 6.72
N PRO A 161 -6.49 -13.57 6.64
CA PRO A 161 -5.32 -14.36 6.25
C PRO A 161 -5.14 -14.39 4.73
N ASP A 162 -3.92 -14.75 4.30
CA ASP A 162 -3.69 -15.19 2.92
C ASP A 162 -4.54 -16.41 2.59
N PHE A 163 -5.32 -16.33 1.51
CA PHE A 163 -6.02 -17.49 1.02
C PHE A 163 -5.11 -18.34 0.14
N GLN A 164 -4.44 -19.32 0.76
CA GLN A 164 -3.78 -20.37 0.02
C GLN A 164 -4.83 -21.34 -0.50
N LEU A 165 -5.26 -21.17 -1.75
CA LEU A 165 -5.93 -22.25 -2.44
C LEU A 165 -4.88 -23.28 -2.82
N ALA A 166 -5.11 -24.53 -2.42
CA ALA A 166 -4.68 -25.66 -3.22
C ALA A 166 -5.35 -25.53 -4.61
N GLY A 167 -4.72 -24.74 -5.50
CA GLY A 167 -5.13 -24.51 -6.88
C GLY A 167 -6.27 -23.50 -7.07
N ARG A 168 -5.90 -22.28 -7.50
CA ARG A 168 -6.72 -21.25 -8.20
C ARG A 168 -7.81 -20.51 -7.40
N GLY A 169 -7.57 -19.21 -7.20
CA GLY A 169 -8.38 -18.12 -6.58
C GLY A 169 -9.91 -18.26 -6.57
N PRO A 170 -10.63 -17.79 -5.53
CA PRO A 170 -12.07 -17.65 -5.60
C PRO A 170 -12.42 -16.48 -6.52
N VAL A 171 -13.35 -16.70 -7.45
CA VAL A 171 -13.94 -15.66 -8.29
C VAL A 171 -15.12 -15.07 -7.52
N VAL A 172 -15.09 -13.77 -7.22
CA VAL A 172 -16.25 -13.05 -6.68
C VAL A 172 -17.02 -12.46 -7.87
N HIS A 173 -18.29 -12.85 -8.01
CA HIS A 173 -19.21 -12.28 -8.98
C HIS A 173 -20.09 -11.23 -8.30
N ASP A 174 -20.33 -10.10 -8.98
CA ASP A 174 -21.42 -9.20 -8.56
C ASP A 174 -22.78 -9.78 -8.95
N GLU A 175 -23.86 -9.22 -8.40
CA GLU A 175 -25.25 -9.63 -8.64
C GLU A 175 -25.71 -9.45 -10.12
N HIS A 176 -24.84 -8.90 -10.98
CA HIS A 176 -25.07 -8.66 -12.40
C HIS A 176 -24.12 -9.46 -13.32
N GLY A 177 -23.30 -10.35 -12.78
CA GLY A 177 -22.42 -11.23 -13.56
C GLY A 177 -21.29 -10.51 -14.32
N LYS A 178 -20.93 -9.28 -13.96
CA LYS A 178 -19.78 -8.58 -14.57
C LYS A 178 -18.52 -8.78 -13.72
N LEU A 179 -17.46 -9.26 -14.36
CA LEU A 179 -16.12 -9.29 -13.77
C LEU A 179 -15.60 -7.85 -13.64
N ARG A 180 -15.56 -7.32 -12.42
CA ARG A 180 -14.69 -6.19 -12.09
C ARG A 180 -13.38 -6.77 -11.59
N GLN A 181 -12.38 -6.77 -12.47
CA GLN A 181 -11.03 -7.15 -12.10
C GLN A 181 -10.40 -5.99 -11.34
N TRP A 182 -10.33 -6.10 -10.01
CA TRP A 182 -9.70 -5.12 -9.12
C TRP A 182 -8.19 -5.32 -8.97
N PHE A 183 -7.65 -6.36 -9.64
CA PHE A 183 -6.25 -6.74 -9.59
C PHE A 183 -5.74 -6.90 -11.03
N SER A 184 -5.14 -5.84 -11.56
CA SER A 184 -4.36 -5.85 -12.79
C SER A 184 -2.93 -5.45 -12.49
#